data_AF-A0A974T9M2-F1
#
_entry.id   AF-A0A974T9M2-F1
#
_cell.length_a   1.000
_cell.length_b   1.000
_cell.length_c   1.000
_cell.angle_alpha   90.00
_cell.angle_beta   90.00
_cell.angle_gamma   90.00
#
_symmetry.space_group_name_H-M   'P 1'
#
loop_
_entity.id
_entity.type
_entity.pdbx_description
1 polymer ?
#
loop_
_entity_poly.entity_id
_entity_poly.type
_entity_poly.pdbx_seq_one_letter_code
_entity_poly.pdbx_strand_id
1 'polypeptide(L)' 'MKALNCSLLFATAALVTALVQPAHAQPQQKFVVGFDGSYPPFASVGADGVLKGFEVELVKGVCAAEKLQCELRNIP' A
#
# COMPACT_ATOMS: atom_id res chain seq x y z
N MET A 1 51.89 -12.13 -20.93
CA MET A 1 51.06 -10.94 -20.62
C MET A 1 49.66 -11.14 -21.20
N LYS A 2 48.75 -11.82 -20.48
CA LYS A 2 47.34 -12.06 -20.93
C LYS A 2 46.40 -12.43 -19.78
N ALA A 3 46.94 -12.84 -18.61
CA ALA A 3 46.18 -13.13 -17.40
C ALA A 3 45.71 -11.89 -16.62
N LEU A 4 46.30 -10.71 -16.85
CA LEU A 4 46.01 -9.49 -16.08
C LEU A 4 44.61 -8.89 -16.42
N ASN A 5 44.10 -9.14 -17.62
CA ASN A 5 42.80 -8.61 -18.07
C ASN A 5 41.61 -9.50 -17.66
N CYS A 6 41.85 -10.76 -17.29
CA CYS A 6 40.79 -11.68 -16.86
C CYS A 6 40.41 -11.40 -15.38
N SER A 7 41.40 -11.16 -14.51
CA SER A 7 41.15 -10.84 -13.09
C SER A 7 40.45 -9.51 -12.87
N LEU A 8 40.67 -8.50 -13.72
CA LEU A 8 39.96 -7.22 -13.64
C LEU A 8 38.46 -7.33 -13.98
N LEU A 9 38.09 -8.28 -14.87
CA LEU A 9 36.70 -8.54 -15.24
C LEU A 9 35.94 -9.30 -14.13
N PHE A 10 36.61 -10.19 -13.40
CA PHE A 10 36.01 -10.89 -12.25
C PHE A 10 35.83 -9.97 -11.03
N ALA A 11 36.78 -9.06 -10.78
CA ALA A 11 36.70 -8.12 -9.66
C ALA A 11 35.54 -7.10 -9.80
N THR A 12 35.18 -6.73 -11.03
CA THR A 12 34.08 -5.79 -11.31
C THR A 12 32.71 -6.46 -11.23
N ALA A 13 32.59 -7.74 -11.61
CA ALA A 13 31.33 -8.49 -11.49
C ALA A 13 30.89 -8.73 -10.04
N ALA A 14 31.85 -8.95 -9.12
CA ALA A 14 31.56 -9.19 -7.70
C ALA A 14 31.05 -7.93 -6.96
N LEU A 15 31.42 -6.73 -7.42
CA LEU A 15 31.00 -5.48 -6.80
C LEU A 15 29.55 -5.10 -7.15
N VAL A 16 29.07 -5.50 -8.34
CA VAL A 16 27.70 -5.20 -8.80
C VAL A 16 26.65 -6.03 -8.03
N THR A 17 26.98 -7.27 -7.64
CA THR A 17 26.07 -8.13 -6.87
C THR A 17 25.86 -7.68 -5.42
N ALA A 18 26.79 -6.91 -4.85
CA ALA A 18 26.67 -6.40 -3.47
C ALA A 18 25.66 -5.25 -3.31
N LEU A 19 25.24 -4.63 -4.42
CA LEU A 19 24.29 -3.50 -4.43
C LEU A 19 22.84 -3.95 -4.69
N VAL A 20 22.62 -5.21 -5.05
CA VAL A 20 21.28 -5.75 -5.29
C VAL A 20 20.71 -6.22 -3.95
N GLN A 21 20.16 -5.28 -3.18
CA GLN A 21 19.34 -5.64 -2.03
C GLN A 21 18.01 -6.21 -2.54
N PRO A 22 17.53 -7.34 -2.00
CA PRO A 22 16.19 -7.82 -2.31
C PRO A 22 15.20 -6.74 -1.88
N ALA A 23 14.35 -6.30 -2.81
CA ALA A 23 13.24 -5.42 -2.49
C ALA A 23 12.28 -6.18 -1.56
N HIS A 24 12.42 -5.97 -0.26
CA HIS A 24 11.42 -6.43 0.70
C HIS A 24 10.13 -5.66 0.44
N ALA A 25 9.13 -6.34 -0.13
CA ALA A 25 7.78 -5.82 -0.16
C ALA A 25 7.34 -5.58 1.29
N GLN A 26 7.20 -4.32 1.67
CA GLN A 26 6.65 -3.96 2.97
C GLN A 26 5.24 -4.56 3.05
N PRO A 27 4.84 -5.15 4.20
CA PRO A 27 3.47 -5.61 4.39
C PRO A 27 2.53 -4.45 4.06
N GLN A 28 1.61 -4.66 3.13
CA GLN A 28 0.72 -3.58 2.72
C GLN A 28 -0.17 -3.23 3.90
N GLN A 29 0.05 -2.04 4.47
CA GLN A 29 -0.62 -1.61 5.69
C GLN A 29 -2.11 -1.42 5.41
N LYS A 30 -2.95 -2.08 6.21
CA LYS A 30 -4.40 -1.93 6.13
C LYS A 30 -4.84 -0.74 6.98
N PHE A 31 -5.57 0.19 6.38
CA PHE A 31 -6.16 1.36 7.03
C PHE A 31 -7.59 1.04 7.46
N VAL A 32 -7.88 1.11 8.76
CA VAL A 32 -9.24 0.97 9.28
C VAL A 32 -9.81 2.37 9.50
N VAL A 33 -10.91 2.69 8.82
CA VAL A 33 -11.56 4.01 8.92
C VAL A 33 -12.92 3.84 9.59
N GLY A 34 -13.08 4.50 10.74
CA GLY A 34 -14.31 4.51 11.51
C GLY A 34 -15.27 5.60 11.04
N PHE A 35 -16.56 5.31 11.00
CA PHE A 35 -17.64 6.25 10.71
C PHE A 35 -18.72 6.14 11.76
N ASP A 36 -19.33 7.27 12.14
CA ASP A 36 -20.63 7.25 12.80
C ASP A 36 -21.73 7.13 11.74
N GLY A 37 -22.28 5.93 11.59
CA GLY A 37 -23.35 5.62 10.64
C GLY A 37 -24.73 6.15 11.03
N SER A 38 -24.82 7.04 12.01
CA SER A 38 -26.07 7.69 12.45
C SER A 38 -26.26 9.09 11.86
N TYR A 39 -25.37 9.54 10.97
CA TYR A 39 -25.27 10.93 10.54
C TYR A 39 -25.46 11.15 9.01
N PRO A 40 -26.67 10.89 8.46
CA PRO A 40 -26.95 11.21 7.06
C PRO A 40 -26.95 12.73 6.80
N PRO A 41 -26.51 13.20 5.60
CA PRO A 41 -26.12 12.41 4.42
C PRO A 41 -24.63 12.01 4.39
N PHE A 42 -23.88 12.25 5.47
CA PHE A 42 -22.43 12.06 5.54
C PHE A 42 -22.03 10.59 5.69
N ALA A 43 -22.65 9.89 6.65
CA ALA A 43 -22.50 8.46 6.84
C ALA A 43 -23.81 7.85 7.36
N SER A 44 -24.19 6.70 6.80
CA SER A 44 -25.35 5.93 7.22
C SER A 44 -25.15 4.44 6.98
N VAL A 45 -25.79 3.59 7.77
CA VAL A 45 -25.82 2.13 7.55
C VAL A 45 -27.08 1.76 6.75
N GLY A 46 -26.90 1.12 5.60
CA GLY A 46 -28.00 0.59 4.80
C GLY A 46 -28.68 -0.62 5.43
N ALA A 47 -29.83 -1.03 4.90
CA ALA A 47 -30.53 -2.24 5.35
C ALA A 47 -29.72 -3.54 5.10
N ASP A 48 -28.77 -3.47 4.18
CA ASP A 48 -27.77 -4.49 3.86
C ASP A 48 -26.55 -4.46 4.81
N GLY A 49 -26.52 -3.54 5.77
CA GLY A 49 -25.40 -3.35 6.70
C GLY A 49 -24.22 -2.57 6.11
N VAL A 50 -24.35 -2.02 4.90
CA VAL A 50 -23.24 -1.35 4.21
C VAL A 50 -23.24 0.15 4.54
N LEU A 51 -22.06 0.70 4.85
CA LEU A 51 -21.85 2.13 5.01
C LEU A 51 -22.03 2.86 3.66
N LYS A 52 -22.76 3.97 3.68
CA LYS A 52 -22.96 4.87 2.53
C LYS A 52 -23.04 6.33 3.00
N GLY A 53 -22.79 7.26 2.09
CA GLY A 53 -22.88 8.70 2.35
C GLY A 53 -21.65 9.44 1.82
N PHE A 54 -21.66 10.76 1.94
CA PHE A 54 -20.59 11.60 1.40
C PHE A 54 -19.19 11.25 1.94
N GLU A 55 -19.04 11.09 3.26
CA GLU A 55 -17.73 10.78 3.86
C GLU A 55 -17.25 9.39 3.45
N VAL A 56 -18.18 8.44 3.34
CA VAL A 56 -17.89 7.06 2.92
C VAL A 56 -17.33 7.04 1.49
N GLU A 57 -17.96 7.77 0.56
CA GLU A 57 -17.52 7.85 -0.83
C GLU A 57 -16.21 8.66 -0.97
N LEU A 58 -16.04 9.71 -0.17
CA LEU A 58 -14.78 10.45 -0.09
C LEU A 58 -13.62 9.54 0.30
N VAL A 59 -13.77 8.76 1.38
CA VAL A 59 -12.73 7.85 1.84
C VAL A 59 -12.46 6.74 0.83
N LYS A 60 -13.49 6.15 0.21
CA LYS A 60 -13.29 5.19 -0.89
C LYS A 60 -12.47 5.81 -2.02
N GLY A 61 -12.76 7.06 -2.40
CA GLY A 61 -12.02 7.80 -3.41
C GLY A 61 -10.55 8.00 -3.05
N VAL A 62 -10.26 8.45 -1.81
CA VAL A 62 -8.90 8.62 -1.30
C VAL A 62 -8.14 7.29 -1.29
N CYS A 63 -8.76 6.23 -0.77
CA CYS A 63 -8.14 4.91 -0.73
C CYS A 63 -7.82 4.38 -2.13
N ALA A 64 -8.69 4.62 -3.12
CA ALA A 64 -8.44 4.25 -4.50
C ALA A 64 -7.31 5.09 -5.14
N ALA A 65 -7.30 6.41 -4.94
CA ALA A 65 -6.28 7.31 -5.48
C ALA A 65 -4.87 6.97 -4.97
N GLU A 66 -4.78 6.68 -3.67
CA GLU A 66 -3.52 6.37 -2.99
C GLU A 66 -3.17 4.88 -3.00
N LYS A 67 -4.00 4.03 -3.63
CA LYS A 67 -3.83 2.56 -3.70
C LYS A 67 -3.68 1.91 -2.32
N LEU A 68 -4.42 2.42 -1.35
CA LEU A 68 -4.43 1.94 0.03
C LEU A 68 -5.39 0.77 0.18
N GLN A 69 -5.03 -0.18 1.04
CA GLN A 69 -5.97 -1.20 1.50
C GLN A 69 -6.81 -0.62 2.64
N CYS A 70 -8.06 -0.29 2.38
CA CYS A 70 -8.95 0.30 3.38
C CYS A 70 -10.06 -0.65 3.83
N GLU A 71 -10.38 -0.60 5.11
CA GLU A 71 -11.51 -1.27 5.73
C GLU A 71 -12.39 -0.21 6.42
N LEU A 72 -13.63 -0.06 5.95
CA LEU A 72 -14.57 0.90 6.52
C LEU A 72 -15.39 0.20 7.59
N ARG A 73 -15.47 0.80 8.79
CA ARG A 73 -16.22 0.26 9.92
C ARG A 73 -17.17 1.31 10.49
N ASN A 74 -18.40 0.88 10.80
CA ASN A 74 -19.28 1.68 11.63
C ASN A 74 -18.76 1.63 13.08
N ILE A 75 -18.61 2.78 13.72
CA ILE A 75 -18.29 2.93 15.14
C ILE A 75 -19.48 3.65 15.78
N PRO A 76 -20.39 2.90 16.44
CA PRO A 76 -21.54 3.47 17.13
C PRO A 76 -21.15 4.21 18.42
#